data_AF-A0A9Q1J486-F1
#
_entry.id   AF-A0A9Q1J486-F1
#
_cell.length_a   1.000
_cell.length_b   1.000
_cell.length_c   1.000
_cell.angle_alpha   90.00
_cell.angle_beta   90.00
_cell.angle_gamma   90.00
#
_symmetry.space_group_name_H-M   'P 1'
#
loop_
_entity.id
_entity.type
_entity.pdbx_description
1 polymer ?
#
loop_
_entity_poly.entity_id
_entity_poly.type
_entity_poly.pdbx_seq_one_letter_code
_entity_poly.pdbx_strand_id
1 'polypeptide(L)'
;MFPAFRFLPGKEELGAESQKPHLYSTTLFIPEGPCSHTVQKLKLQDVSCITTKTQKVISERIIDNYNKRQQPRFRLDPPGQAISTATQELLRLAEASPGGVPTLDPVNDLQLKGVDVVEASLRVIALQDVLKEFNCIHCRSLSRCFLRVQERMTLQDELDKLLFLVSDQSLSLLLEYHQRVKVLQALGYVDKSGAVQLKGRVASQISSHKLLLTKLLFKSTLSPAVLPGVTPPPLAPQTPAVFSSAPV
;
A
#
# COMPACT_ATOMS: atom_id res chain seq x y z
N MET A 1 1.19 -4.63 -6.17
CA MET A 1 1.03 -3.25 -5.65
C MET A 1 1.71 -2.32 -6.64
N PHE A 2 0.98 -1.88 -7.67
CA PHE A 2 1.52 -0.91 -8.63
C PHE A 2 1.61 0.45 -7.92
N PRO A 3 2.73 1.17 -8.00
CA PRO A 3 2.79 2.50 -7.42
C PRO A 3 1.76 3.37 -8.13
N ALA A 4 0.86 3.96 -7.35
CA ALA A 4 -0.12 4.93 -7.83
C ALA A 4 0.64 6.09 -8.47
N PHE A 5 0.68 6.13 -9.80
CA PHE A 5 1.13 7.30 -10.55
C PHE A 5 0.11 8.41 -10.31
N ARG A 6 0.32 9.19 -9.24
CA ARG A 6 -0.48 10.37 -8.96
C ARG A 6 -0.04 11.44 -9.96
N PHE A 7 -0.69 11.44 -11.12
CA PHE A 7 -0.60 12.56 -12.05
C PHE A 7 -1.31 13.73 -11.35
N LEU A 8 -0.55 14.58 -10.67
CA LEU A 8 -1.07 15.83 -10.16
C LEU A 8 -1.12 16.79 -11.34
N PRO A 9 -2.30 17.14 -11.89
CA PRO A 9 -2.36 18.29 -12.78
C PRO A 9 -1.95 19.50 -11.94
N GLY A 10 -0.80 20.08 -12.25
CA GLY A 10 -0.48 21.43 -11.78
C GLY A 10 -1.66 22.32 -12.15
N LYS A 11 -2.11 23.14 -11.19
CA LYS A 11 -3.23 24.08 -11.38
C LYS A 11 -3.02 24.85 -12.70
N GLU A 12 -3.84 24.54 -13.70
CA GLU A 12 -3.88 25.25 -14.97
C GLU A 12 -4.56 26.60 -14.72
N GLU A 13 -3.76 27.66 -14.71
CA GLU A 13 -4.24 29.01 -15.03
C GLU A 13 -4.70 29.01 -16.50
N LEU A 14 -5.87 29.57 -16.73
CA LEU A 14 -6.60 29.59 -17.99
C LEU A 14 -5.84 30.44 -19.02
N GLY A 15 -5.20 29.85 -20.02
CA GLY A 15 -4.64 30.61 -21.14
C GLY A 15 -3.75 29.80 -22.10
N ALA A 16 -4.17 29.73 -23.36
CA ALA A 16 -3.50 29.20 -24.55
C ALA A 16 -3.39 27.67 -24.67
N GLU A 17 -4.17 27.11 -25.61
CA GLU A 17 -3.93 25.81 -26.24
C GLU A 17 -2.60 25.87 -27.01
N SER A 18 -1.48 25.73 -26.31
CA SER A 18 -0.21 25.37 -26.95
C SER A 18 -0.09 23.84 -26.90
N GLN A 19 0.24 23.25 -28.05
CA GLN A 19 0.26 21.81 -28.31
C GLN A 19 0.93 21.06 -27.14
N LYS A 20 0.12 20.36 -26.33
CA LYS A 20 0.63 19.54 -25.23
C LYS A 20 1.52 18.44 -25.85
N PRO A 21 2.78 18.29 -25.41
CA PRO A 21 3.69 17.30 -26.00
C PRO A 21 3.07 15.90 -25.86
N HIS A 22 3.29 15.06 -26.87
CA HIS A 22 2.95 13.65 -26.80
C HIS A 22 3.59 13.07 -25.52
N LEU A 23 2.82 12.35 -24.69
CA LEU A 23 3.31 11.81 -23.41
C LEU A 23 4.48 10.83 -23.57
N TYR A 24 4.72 10.36 -24.80
CA TYR A 24 5.83 9.48 -25.19
C TYR A 24 6.88 10.20 -26.05
N SER A 25 6.88 11.54 -26.11
CA SER A 25 7.88 12.28 -26.88
C SER A 25 9.20 12.35 -26.13
N THR A 26 10.26 11.82 -26.74
CA THR A 26 11.63 12.06 -26.30
C THR A 26 12.18 13.40 -26.81
N THR A 27 11.41 14.12 -27.63
CA THR A 27 11.80 15.41 -28.20
C THR A 27 12.00 16.44 -27.08
N LEU A 28 13.14 17.10 -27.10
CA LEU A 28 13.39 18.22 -26.19
C LEU A 28 12.55 19.44 -26.60
N PHE A 29 12.12 20.22 -25.61
CA PHE A 29 11.43 21.48 -25.83
C PHE A 29 12.37 22.50 -26.46
N ILE A 30 11.92 23.14 -27.55
CA ILE A 30 12.62 24.24 -28.21
C ILE A 30 11.79 25.52 -28.00
N PRO A 31 12.35 26.55 -27.35
CA PRO A 31 11.62 27.78 -27.05
C PRO A 31 11.39 28.62 -28.31
N GLU A 32 10.14 29.01 -28.54
CA GLU A 32 9.76 29.98 -29.57
C GLU A 32 9.91 31.41 -29.03
N GLY A 33 11.16 31.90 -28.94
CA GLY A 33 11.47 33.27 -28.55
C GLY A 33 12.48 33.42 -27.40
N PRO A 34 12.58 34.63 -26.79
CA PRO A 34 13.56 34.89 -25.75
C PRO A 34 13.31 33.98 -24.53
N CYS A 35 14.35 33.23 -24.16
CA CYS A 35 14.28 32.30 -23.05
C CYS A 35 14.28 33.05 -21.72
N SER A 36 13.29 32.75 -20.87
CA SER A 36 13.31 33.12 -19.45
C SER A 36 13.94 31.99 -18.62
N HIS A 37 14.28 32.29 -17.36
CA HIS A 37 14.80 31.30 -16.42
C HIS A 37 14.11 31.43 -15.06
N THR A 38 14.00 30.31 -14.37
CA THR A 38 13.52 30.24 -12.98
C THR A 38 14.31 29.18 -12.23
N VAL A 39 14.43 29.33 -10.91
CA VAL A 39 15.05 28.32 -10.03
C VAL A 39 13.92 27.61 -9.29
N GLN A 40 13.82 26.30 -9.49
CA GLN A 40 12.81 25.46 -8.86
C GLN A 40 13.47 24.32 -8.07
N LYS A 41 12.95 24.04 -6.87
CA LYS A 41 13.38 22.89 -6.07
C LYS A 41 12.58 21.66 -6.51
N LEU A 42 13.27 20.65 -7.04
CA LEU A 42 12.68 19.39 -7.48
C LEU A 42 12.87 18.30 -6.42
N LYS A 43 11.94 17.33 -6.40
CA LYS A 43 12.05 16.09 -5.63
C LYS A 43 12.56 14.98 -6.55
N LEU A 44 13.06 13.88 -5.98
CA LEU A 44 13.52 12.73 -6.75
C LEU A 44 12.43 12.15 -7.66
N GLN A 45 11.18 12.16 -7.19
CA GLN A 45 10.00 11.72 -7.95
C GLN A 45 9.68 12.59 -9.19
N ASP A 46 10.25 13.79 -9.28
CA ASP A 46 10.04 14.70 -10.41
C ASP A 46 11.09 14.47 -11.52
N VAL A 47 12.11 13.64 -11.26
CA VAL A 47 13.17 13.28 -12.20
C VAL A 47 12.86 11.92 -12.82
N SER A 48 12.55 11.89 -14.11
CA SER A 48 12.25 10.65 -14.84
C SER A 48 13.50 9.92 -15.31
N CYS A 49 14.52 10.65 -15.77
CA CYS A 49 15.76 10.09 -16.30
C CYS A 49 16.95 11.05 -16.14
N ILE A 50 18.16 10.50 -16.19
CA ILE A 50 19.43 11.26 -16.17
C ILE A 50 20.11 11.04 -17.52
N THR A 51 20.61 12.08 -18.16
CA THR A 51 21.33 11.95 -19.43
C THR A 51 22.82 11.69 -19.20
N THR A 52 23.48 11.04 -20.17
CA THR A 52 24.96 10.90 -20.19
C THR A 52 25.68 12.19 -20.58
N LYS A 53 24.96 13.19 -21.13
CA LYS A 53 25.54 14.48 -21.50
C LYS A 53 25.68 15.39 -20.27
N THR A 54 26.89 15.89 -20.02
CA THR A 54 27.16 16.83 -18.93
C THR A 54 27.37 18.24 -19.48
N GLN A 55 26.59 19.20 -18.98
CA GLN A 55 26.76 20.62 -19.32
C GLN A 55 27.49 21.35 -18.18
N LYS A 56 28.56 22.08 -18.52
CA LYS A 56 29.26 22.94 -17.56
C LYS A 56 28.43 24.20 -17.34
N VAL A 57 27.94 24.41 -16.13
CA VAL A 57 27.11 25.56 -15.74
C VAL A 57 27.67 26.17 -14.46
N ILE A 58 27.73 27.50 -14.40
CA ILE A 58 28.15 28.23 -13.20
C ILE A 58 26.91 28.45 -12.31
N SER A 59 26.53 27.42 -11.56
CA SER A 59 25.29 27.38 -10.77
C SER A 59 25.19 28.50 -9.73
N GLU A 60 26.28 28.80 -9.01
CA GLU A 60 26.33 29.86 -8.00
C GLU A 60 25.89 31.22 -8.56
N ARG A 61 26.45 31.63 -9.70
CA ARG A 61 26.11 32.91 -10.35
C ARG A 61 24.67 32.96 -10.85
N ILE A 62 24.11 31.83 -11.27
CA ILE A 62 22.70 31.74 -11.68
C ILE A 62 21.79 31.93 -10.46
N ILE A 63 22.11 31.26 -9.35
CA ILE A 63 21.37 31.36 -8.10
C ILE A 63 21.44 32.80 -7.55
N ASP A 64 22.62 33.41 -7.53
CA ASP A 64 22.80 34.80 -7.08
C ASP A 64 22.01 35.79 -7.95
N ASN A 65 22.02 35.61 -9.27
CA ASN A 65 21.24 36.44 -10.18
C ASN A 65 19.72 36.27 -9.93
N TYR A 66 19.25 35.03 -9.73
CA TYR A 66 17.86 34.74 -9.40
C TYR A 66 17.45 35.38 -8.07
N ASN A 67 18.28 35.26 -7.03
CA ASN A 67 18.03 35.85 -5.71
C ASN A 67 18.00 37.38 -5.77
N LYS A 68 18.92 38.00 -6.51
CA LYS A 68 18.94 39.46 -6.72
C LYS A 68 17.63 39.94 -7.34
N ARG A 69 17.11 39.22 -8.34
CA ARG A 69 15.86 39.56 -9.05
C ARG A 69 14.58 39.36 -8.23
N GLN A 70 14.64 38.67 -7.10
CA GLN A 70 13.51 38.61 -6.16
C GLN A 70 13.24 39.97 -5.52
N GLN A 71 14.24 40.86 -5.51
CA GLN A 71 14.07 42.22 -5.01
C GLN A 71 13.35 43.08 -6.08
N PRO A 72 12.29 43.83 -5.73
CA PRO A 72 11.50 44.60 -6.70
C PRO A 72 12.32 45.52 -7.60
N ARG A 73 13.40 46.10 -7.05
CA ARG A 73 14.29 47.02 -7.76
C ARG A 73 15.07 46.38 -8.91
N PHE A 74 15.38 45.09 -8.82
CA PHE A 74 16.21 44.36 -9.79
C PHE A 74 15.40 43.37 -10.64
N ARG A 75 14.07 43.38 -10.52
CA ARG A 75 13.18 42.44 -11.21
C ARG A 75 13.33 42.50 -12.74
N LEU A 76 13.61 43.68 -13.27
CA LEU A 76 13.75 43.96 -14.71
C LEU A 76 15.20 44.03 -15.19
N ASP A 77 16.19 43.72 -14.35
CA ASP A 77 17.59 43.66 -14.79
C ASP A 77 17.71 42.68 -15.99
N PRO A 78 18.68 42.82 -16.91
CA PRO A 78 18.94 41.81 -17.95
C PRO A 78 19.66 40.58 -17.40
N PRO A 79 19.42 39.36 -17.94
CA PRO A 79 20.02 38.12 -17.42
C PRO A 79 21.55 38.23 -17.45
N GLY A 80 22.20 37.74 -16.39
CA GLY A 80 23.66 37.73 -16.33
C GLY A 80 24.27 36.77 -17.35
N GLN A 81 25.55 36.98 -17.69
CA GLN A 81 26.28 36.16 -18.67
C GLN A 81 26.18 34.65 -18.40
N ALA A 82 26.24 34.22 -17.13
CA ALA A 82 26.13 32.82 -16.75
C ALA A 82 24.80 32.17 -17.19
N ILE A 83 23.70 32.93 -17.12
CA ILE A 83 22.38 32.48 -17.57
C ILE A 83 22.37 32.41 -19.09
N SER A 84 22.82 33.47 -19.78
CA SER A 84 22.86 33.51 -21.25
C SER A 84 23.65 32.33 -21.82
N THR A 85 24.83 32.03 -21.25
CA THR A 85 25.64 30.88 -21.66
C THR A 85 24.93 29.56 -21.40
N ALA A 86 24.32 29.37 -20.23
CA ALA A 86 23.59 28.15 -19.90
C ALA A 86 22.39 27.93 -20.85
N THR A 87 21.61 28.97 -21.10
CA THR A 87 20.49 28.94 -22.05
C THR A 87 20.96 28.59 -23.46
N GLN A 88 22.03 29.22 -23.94
CA GLN A 88 22.55 28.98 -25.29
C GLN A 88 23.06 27.53 -25.46
N GLU A 89 23.75 26.99 -24.46
CA GLU A 89 24.20 25.59 -24.51
C GLU A 89 23.05 24.59 -24.43
N LEU A 90 22.02 24.87 -23.61
CA LEU A 90 20.82 24.03 -23.55
C LEU A 90 20.04 24.05 -24.86
N LEU A 91 19.91 25.22 -25.51
CA LEU A 91 19.28 25.35 -26.82
C LEU A 91 20.05 24.55 -27.88
N ARG A 92 21.38 24.72 -27.92
CA ARG A 92 22.26 23.97 -28.83
C ARG A 92 22.14 22.46 -28.64
N LEU A 93 22.01 21.99 -27.38
CA LEU A 93 21.80 20.58 -27.08
C LEU A 93 20.44 20.07 -27.58
N ALA A 94 19.38 20.87 -27.42
CA ALA A 94 18.04 20.53 -27.91
C ALA A 94 17.99 20.45 -29.43
N GLU A 95 18.58 21.42 -30.14
CA GLU A 95 18.65 21.46 -31.60
C GLU A 95 19.51 20.33 -32.18
N ALA A 96 20.61 19.99 -31.52
CA ALA A 96 21.48 18.88 -31.94
C ALA A 96 20.86 17.49 -31.67
N SER A 97 19.80 17.41 -30.87
CA SER A 97 19.20 16.15 -30.40
C SER A 97 17.70 16.08 -30.68
N PRO A 98 17.26 16.08 -31.96
CA PRO A 98 15.84 16.10 -32.32
C PRO A 98 15.09 14.83 -31.86
N GLY A 99 15.79 13.69 -31.72
CA GLY A 99 15.24 12.44 -31.18
C GLY A 99 15.29 12.32 -29.65
N GLY A 100 15.76 13.36 -28.94
CA GLY A 100 16.02 13.33 -27.52
C GLY A 100 17.49 13.06 -27.17
N VAL A 101 17.80 13.15 -25.87
CA VAL A 101 19.15 12.94 -25.35
C VAL A 101 19.35 11.51 -24.85
N PRO A 102 20.56 10.94 -25.02
CA PRO A 102 20.85 9.60 -24.49
C PRO A 102 20.70 9.60 -22.97
N THR A 103 19.96 8.61 -22.47
CA THR A 103 19.75 8.37 -21.04
C THR A 103 20.83 7.45 -20.49
N LEU A 104 21.26 7.71 -19.26
CA LEU A 104 22.23 6.93 -18.50
C LEU A 104 21.65 5.56 -18.12
N ASP A 105 22.42 4.51 -18.35
CA ASP A 105 22.12 3.15 -17.90
C ASP A 105 22.77 2.91 -16.52
N PRO A 106 21.98 2.66 -15.45
CA PRO A 106 22.53 2.45 -14.11
C PRO A 106 23.46 1.23 -14.01
N VAL A 107 23.24 0.20 -14.81
CA VAL A 107 24.01 -1.06 -14.75
C VAL A 107 25.27 -0.95 -15.60
N ASN A 108 25.13 -0.46 -16.83
CA ASN A 108 26.22 -0.40 -17.79
C ASN A 108 27.15 0.81 -17.56
N ASP A 109 26.59 2.00 -17.29
CA ASP A 109 27.38 3.24 -17.19
C ASP A 109 27.91 3.46 -15.77
N LEU A 110 27.09 3.20 -14.75
CA LEU A 110 27.48 3.37 -13.34
C LEU A 110 28.01 2.10 -12.68
N GLN A 111 27.98 0.96 -13.38
CA GLN A 111 28.41 -0.34 -12.86
C GLN A 111 27.69 -0.76 -11.57
N LEU A 112 26.41 -0.40 -11.41
CA LEU A 112 25.59 -0.80 -10.27
C LEU A 112 25.11 -2.24 -10.44
N LYS A 113 25.75 -3.16 -9.72
CA LYS A 113 25.52 -4.62 -9.83
C LYS A 113 24.63 -5.21 -8.73
N GLY A 114 23.96 -4.36 -7.95
CA GLY A 114 23.01 -4.82 -6.95
C GLY A 114 21.81 -5.51 -7.61
N VAL A 115 21.40 -6.67 -7.11
CA VAL A 115 20.33 -7.49 -7.71
C VAL A 115 19.05 -6.67 -7.94
N ASP A 116 18.61 -5.92 -6.93
CA ASP A 116 17.40 -5.09 -7.00
C ASP A 116 17.50 -4.03 -8.10
N VAL A 117 18.68 -3.42 -8.28
CA VAL A 117 18.90 -2.36 -9.27
C VAL A 117 18.90 -2.95 -10.68
N VAL A 118 19.56 -4.10 -10.87
CA VAL A 118 19.60 -4.80 -12.16
C VAL A 118 18.20 -5.26 -12.54
N GLU A 119 17.46 -5.88 -11.62
CA GLU A 119 16.08 -6.32 -11.87
C GLU A 119 15.16 -5.15 -12.22
N ALA A 120 15.22 -4.06 -11.45
CA ALA A 120 14.44 -2.85 -11.72
C ALA A 120 14.79 -2.24 -13.10
N SER A 121 16.07 -2.20 -13.46
CA SER A 121 16.54 -1.64 -14.73
C SER A 121 16.04 -2.48 -15.91
N LEU A 122 16.18 -3.81 -15.83
CA LEU A 122 15.67 -4.73 -16.85
C LEU A 122 14.14 -4.64 -16.99
N ARG A 123 13.43 -4.50 -15.86
CA ARG A 123 11.97 -4.34 -15.86
C ARG A 123 11.55 -3.05 -16.56
N VAL A 124 12.24 -1.93 -16.31
CA VAL A 124 11.94 -0.66 -16.99
C VAL A 124 12.16 -0.78 -18.49
N ILE A 125 13.27 -1.38 -18.93
CA ILE A 125 13.56 -1.60 -20.36
C ILE A 125 12.46 -2.47 -21.00
N ALA A 126 12.12 -3.60 -20.39
CA ALA A 126 11.08 -4.49 -20.90
C ALA A 126 9.71 -3.77 -21.02
N LEU A 127 9.34 -2.98 -20.02
CA LEU A 127 8.09 -2.20 -20.06
C LEU A 127 8.12 -1.11 -21.13
N GLN A 128 9.26 -0.47 -21.38
CA GLN A 128 9.40 0.50 -22.47
C GLN A 128 9.25 -0.16 -23.84
N ASP A 129 9.77 -1.38 -24.02
CA ASP A 129 9.62 -2.10 -25.28
C ASP A 129 8.17 -2.51 -25.54
N VAL A 130 7.50 -3.07 -24.53
CA VAL A 130 6.06 -3.39 -24.62
C VAL A 130 5.23 -2.12 -24.82
N LEU A 131 5.61 -0.99 -24.23
CA LEU A 131 4.90 0.28 -24.38
C LEU A 131 4.86 0.75 -25.85
N LYS A 132 5.92 0.49 -26.62
CA LYS A 132 6.01 0.85 -28.06
C LYS A 132 5.00 0.08 -28.92
N GLU A 133 4.53 -1.08 -28.47
CA GLU A 133 3.58 -1.91 -29.21
C GLU A 133 2.15 -1.35 -29.17
N PHE A 134 1.85 -0.44 -28.24
CA PHE A 134 0.50 0.12 -28.11
C PHE A 134 0.24 1.31 -29.02
N ASN A 135 -0.82 1.24 -29.82
CA ASN A 135 -1.25 2.34 -30.69
C ASN A 135 -1.69 3.62 -29.93
N CYS A 136 -2.05 3.49 -28.65
CA CYS A 136 -2.54 4.63 -27.87
C CYS A 136 -1.47 5.70 -27.61
N ILE A 137 -0.18 5.35 -27.72
CA ILE A 137 0.94 6.29 -27.55
C ILE A 137 0.93 7.43 -28.58
N HIS A 138 0.34 7.20 -29.76
CA HIS A 138 0.23 8.18 -30.83
C HIS A 138 -1.04 9.03 -30.74
N CYS A 139 -1.93 8.74 -29.79
CA CYS A 139 -3.19 9.46 -29.64
C CYS A 139 -2.98 10.83 -29.00
N ARG A 140 -3.45 11.91 -29.65
CA ARG A 140 -3.37 13.28 -29.11
C ARG A 140 -4.18 13.48 -27.82
N SER A 141 -5.23 12.70 -27.63
CA SER A 141 -6.07 12.74 -26.43
C SER A 141 -5.67 11.73 -25.36
N LEU A 142 -4.50 11.09 -25.48
CA LEU A 142 -4.01 10.07 -24.55
C LEU A 142 -4.09 10.56 -23.10
N SER A 143 -3.63 11.76 -22.79
CA SER A 143 -3.67 12.30 -21.43
C SER A 143 -5.09 12.32 -20.85
N ARG A 144 -6.07 12.76 -21.64
CA ARG A 144 -7.48 12.82 -21.22
C ARG A 144 -8.08 11.41 -21.04
N CYS A 145 -7.80 10.51 -21.99
CA CYS A 145 -8.29 9.13 -21.92
C CYS A 145 -7.64 8.37 -20.76
N PHE A 146 -6.35 8.58 -20.52
CA PHE A 146 -5.59 7.98 -19.43
C PHE A 146 -6.14 8.38 -18.07
N LEU A 147 -6.43 9.68 -17.86
CA LEU A 147 -7.04 10.15 -16.61
C LEU A 147 -8.40 9.48 -16.35
N ARG A 148 -9.27 9.38 -17.36
CA ARG A 148 -10.57 8.69 -17.22
C ARG A 148 -10.43 7.22 -16.89
N VAL A 149 -9.48 6.53 -17.53
CA VAL A 149 -9.21 5.12 -17.25
C VAL A 149 -8.65 4.96 -15.84
N GLN A 150 -7.73 5.84 -15.42
CA GLN A 150 -7.16 5.86 -14.08
C GLN A 150 -8.23 6.07 -13.01
N GLU A 151 -9.14 7.03 -13.20
CA GLU A 151 -10.28 7.27 -12.30
C GLU A 151 -11.14 6.01 -12.16
N ARG A 152 -11.52 5.40 -13.29
CA ARG A 152 -12.30 4.16 -13.29
C ARG A 152 -11.57 3.03 -12.56
N MET A 153 -10.28 2.83 -12.82
CA MET A 153 -9.48 1.78 -12.16
C MET A 153 -9.39 2.01 -10.66
N THR A 154 -9.21 3.27 -10.24
CA THR A 154 -9.15 3.64 -8.80
C THR A 154 -10.47 3.33 -8.11
N LEU A 155 -11.60 3.67 -8.74
CA LEU A 155 -12.94 3.36 -8.21
C LEU A 155 -13.20 1.86 -8.17
N GLN A 156 -12.74 1.11 -9.17
CA GLN A 156 -12.85 -0.34 -9.19
C GLN A 156 -12.03 -0.98 -8.06
N ASP A 157 -10.77 -0.55 -7.87
CA ASP A 157 -9.92 -1.02 -6.77
C ASP A 157 -10.56 -0.74 -5.39
N GLU A 158 -11.20 0.43 -5.23
CA GLU A 158 -11.93 0.77 -4.01
C GLU A 158 -13.15 -0.11 -3.81
N LEU A 159 -13.93 -0.36 -4.86
CA LEU A 159 -15.07 -1.26 -4.82
C LEU A 159 -14.62 -2.68 -4.44
N ASP A 160 -13.59 -3.21 -5.08
CA ASP A 160 -13.07 -4.56 -4.83
C ASP A 160 -12.55 -4.68 -3.40
N LYS A 161 -11.90 -3.64 -2.88
CA LYS A 161 -11.48 -3.57 -1.48
C LYS A 161 -12.68 -3.56 -0.53
N LEU A 162 -13.73 -2.80 -0.81
CA LEU A 162 -14.93 -2.76 0.00
C LEU A 162 -15.65 -4.12 0.00
N LEU A 163 -15.77 -4.75 -1.17
CA LEU A 163 -16.33 -6.09 -1.30
C LEU A 163 -15.53 -7.12 -0.51
N PHE A 164 -14.19 -7.03 -0.52
CA PHE A 164 -13.34 -7.87 0.31
C PHE A 164 -13.60 -7.65 1.81
N LEU A 165 -13.67 -6.39 2.26
CA LEU A 165 -13.90 -6.07 3.68
C LEU A 165 -15.28 -6.51 4.19
N VAL A 166 -16.28 -6.55 3.32
CA VAL A 166 -17.63 -7.04 3.66
C VAL A 166 -17.70 -8.58 3.59
N SER A 167 -16.77 -9.22 2.88
CA SER A 167 -16.69 -10.67 2.80
C SER A 167 -16.15 -11.30 4.09
N ASP A 168 -16.59 -12.53 4.37
CA ASP A 168 -16.02 -13.40 5.39
C ASP A 168 -14.52 -13.63 5.23
N GLN A 169 -13.96 -13.45 4.01
CA GLN A 169 -12.53 -13.55 3.75
C GLN A 169 -11.69 -12.47 4.48
N SER A 170 -12.31 -11.35 4.87
CA SER A 170 -11.66 -10.32 5.69
C SER A 170 -11.44 -10.76 7.14
N LEU A 171 -12.15 -11.79 7.59
CA LEU A 171 -12.09 -12.28 8.96
C LEU A 171 -10.85 -13.15 9.15
N SER A 172 -9.74 -12.52 9.56
CA SER A 172 -8.44 -13.18 9.77
C SER A 172 -8.52 -14.42 10.68
N LEU A 173 -9.43 -14.41 11.66
CA LEU A 173 -9.60 -15.48 12.65
C LEU A 173 -10.63 -16.54 12.26
N LEU A 174 -11.30 -16.41 11.11
CA LEU A 174 -12.37 -17.31 10.70
C LEU A 174 -11.86 -18.74 10.49
N LEU A 175 -10.68 -18.90 9.88
CA LEU A 175 -10.08 -20.22 9.68
C LEU A 175 -9.74 -20.89 11.03
N GLU A 176 -9.18 -20.12 11.96
CA GLU A 176 -8.85 -20.61 13.30
C GLU A 176 -10.12 -20.99 14.08
N TYR A 177 -11.18 -20.19 13.97
CA TYR A 177 -12.49 -20.51 14.55
C TYR A 177 -13.00 -21.87 14.07
N HIS A 178 -12.98 -22.13 12.75
CA HIS A 178 -13.41 -23.42 12.19
C HIS A 178 -12.54 -24.59 12.69
N GLN A 179 -11.23 -24.38 12.84
CA GLN A 179 -10.33 -25.40 13.41
C GLN A 179 -10.67 -25.69 14.88
N ARG A 180 -10.92 -24.66 15.69
CA ARG A 180 -11.33 -24.82 17.10
C ARG A 180 -12.68 -25.55 17.22
N VAL A 181 -13.66 -25.22 16.37
CA VAL A 181 -14.95 -25.94 16.32
C VAL A 181 -14.74 -27.42 15.99
N LYS A 182 -13.90 -27.76 15.01
CA LYS A 182 -13.57 -29.16 14.66
C LYS A 182 -12.97 -29.93 15.84
N VAL A 183 -12.07 -29.31 16.61
CA VAL A 183 -11.49 -29.93 17.80
C VAL A 183 -12.56 -30.17 18.87
N LEU A 184 -13.43 -29.20 19.13
CA LEU A 184 -14.54 -29.34 20.08
C LEU A 184 -15.54 -30.42 19.67
N GLN A 185 -15.78 -30.58 18.37
CA GLN A 185 -16.59 -31.66 17.82
C GLN A 185 -15.94 -33.03 18.02
N ALA A 186 -14.63 -33.17 17.73
CA ALA A 186 -13.89 -34.41 17.94
C ALA A 186 -13.84 -34.82 19.43
N LEU A 187 -13.83 -33.85 20.34
CA LEU A 187 -13.85 -34.09 21.78
C LEU A 187 -15.28 -34.32 22.35
N GLY A 188 -16.32 -34.18 21.54
CA GLY A 188 -17.73 -34.36 21.93
C GLY A 188 -18.29 -33.26 22.83
N TYR A 189 -17.73 -32.05 22.75
CA TYR A 189 -18.26 -30.86 23.45
C TYR A 189 -19.38 -30.20 22.64
N VAL A 190 -19.32 -30.34 21.31
CA VAL A 190 -20.30 -29.88 20.32
C VAL A 190 -20.59 -31.04 19.38
N ASP A 191 -21.80 -31.16 18.86
CA ASP A 191 -22.13 -32.17 17.84
C ASP A 191 -21.92 -31.67 16.40
N LYS A 192 -22.22 -32.54 15.43
CA LYS A 192 -22.10 -32.24 13.99
C LYS A 192 -23.07 -31.16 13.53
N SER A 193 -24.20 -30.96 14.22
CA SER A 193 -25.16 -29.88 13.98
C SER A 193 -24.80 -28.57 14.66
N GLY A 194 -23.71 -28.53 15.45
CA GLY A 194 -23.29 -27.34 16.18
C GLY A 194 -23.94 -27.16 17.54
N ALA A 195 -24.75 -28.11 18.02
CA ALA A 195 -25.39 -28.01 19.33
C ALA A 195 -24.44 -28.42 20.45
N VAL A 196 -24.50 -27.68 21.57
CA VAL A 196 -23.62 -27.89 22.73
C VAL A 196 -24.06 -29.11 23.52
N GLN A 197 -23.13 -30.05 23.68
CA GLN A 197 -23.33 -31.30 24.43
C GLN A 197 -23.10 -31.09 25.93
N LEU A 198 -23.41 -32.10 26.75
CA LEU A 198 -23.27 -32.01 28.21
C LEU A 198 -21.84 -31.61 28.65
N LYS A 199 -20.81 -32.17 28.01
CA LYS A 199 -19.41 -31.81 28.26
C LYS A 199 -19.14 -30.33 27.98
N GLY A 200 -19.73 -29.78 26.91
CA GLY A 200 -19.66 -28.36 26.58
C GLY A 200 -20.32 -27.47 27.63
N ARG A 201 -21.51 -27.87 28.13
CA ARG A 201 -22.21 -27.14 29.20
C ARG A 201 -21.42 -27.13 30.51
N VAL A 202 -20.85 -28.26 30.91
CA VAL A 202 -20.00 -28.35 32.11
C VAL A 202 -18.74 -27.50 31.95
N ALA A 203 -18.07 -27.61 30.82
CA ALA A 203 -16.86 -26.82 30.56
C ALA A 203 -17.11 -25.31 30.52
N SER A 204 -18.31 -24.89 30.11
CA SER A 204 -18.72 -23.48 30.12
C SER A 204 -18.66 -22.88 31.53
N GLN A 205 -18.96 -23.67 32.57
CA GLN A 205 -18.95 -23.25 33.97
C GLN A 205 -17.55 -23.19 34.59
N ILE A 206 -16.53 -23.70 33.91
CA ILE A 206 -15.14 -23.67 34.37
C ILE A 206 -14.48 -22.43 33.77
N SER A 207 -13.68 -21.68 34.53
CA SER A 207 -13.01 -20.46 34.04
C SER A 207 -11.66 -20.76 33.37
N SER A 208 -10.84 -21.60 33.99
CA SER A 208 -9.46 -21.90 33.58
C SER A 208 -9.29 -23.34 33.11
N HIS A 209 -8.41 -23.59 32.14
CA HIS A 209 -8.09 -24.94 31.62
C HIS A 209 -9.31 -25.85 31.37
N LYS A 210 -10.38 -25.26 30.82
CA LYS A 210 -11.74 -25.84 30.77
C LYS A 210 -11.79 -27.25 30.18
N LEU A 211 -11.05 -27.48 29.09
CA LEU A 211 -11.02 -28.78 28.40
C LEU A 211 -10.35 -29.88 29.24
N LEU A 212 -9.27 -29.54 29.96
CA LEU A 212 -8.52 -30.49 30.77
C LEU A 212 -9.31 -30.87 32.03
N LEU A 213 -9.82 -29.87 32.75
CA LEU A 213 -10.59 -30.10 33.98
C LEU A 213 -11.89 -30.87 33.68
N THR A 214 -12.58 -30.54 32.60
CA THR A 214 -13.77 -31.31 32.18
C THR A 214 -13.40 -32.74 31.78
N LYS A 215 -12.27 -32.96 31.08
CA LYS A 215 -11.78 -34.32 30.79
C LYS A 215 -11.49 -35.12 32.06
N LEU A 216 -10.93 -34.50 33.10
CA LEU A 216 -10.63 -35.15 34.38
C LEU A 216 -11.92 -35.50 35.15
N LEU A 217 -12.90 -34.58 35.16
CA LEU A 217 -14.22 -34.81 35.77
C LEU A 217 -14.93 -36.02 35.14
N PHE A 218 -14.97 -36.09 33.80
CA PHE A 218 -15.63 -37.19 33.10
C PHE A 218 -14.81 -38.49 33.02
N LYS A 219 -13.51 -38.46 33.33
CA LYS A 219 -12.65 -39.66 33.39
C LYS A 219 -12.65 -40.37 34.75
N SER A 220 -13.47 -39.91 35.71
CA SER A 220 -13.55 -40.48 37.07
C SER A 220 -12.19 -40.58 37.78
N THR A 221 -11.25 -39.68 37.47
CA THR A 221 -9.96 -39.58 38.19
C THR A 221 -10.07 -38.77 39.48
N LEU A 222 -11.21 -38.11 39.71
CA LEU A 222 -11.55 -37.37 40.93
C LEU A 222 -12.48 -38.19 41.85
N SER A 223 -12.27 -39.51 41.93
CA SER A 223 -12.81 -40.30 43.04
C SER A 223 -12.31 -39.68 44.35
N PRO A 224 -13.15 -39.61 45.40
CA PRO A 224 -12.93 -38.71 46.53
C PRO A 224 -11.63 -39.08 47.24
N ALA A 225 -10.57 -38.33 46.98
CA ALA A 225 -9.58 -38.08 48.00
C ALA A 225 -10.36 -37.38 49.12
N VAL A 226 -10.61 -38.12 50.20
CA VAL A 226 -11.16 -37.61 51.45
C VAL A 226 -10.52 -36.25 51.71
N LEU A 227 -11.31 -35.18 51.63
CA LEU A 227 -10.86 -33.86 52.06
C LEU A 227 -10.56 -33.97 53.55
N PRO A 228 -9.32 -33.75 54.01
CA PRO A 228 -9.04 -33.73 55.43
C PRO A 228 -9.76 -32.50 56.02
N GLY A 229 -10.85 -32.73 56.76
CA GLY A 229 -11.50 -31.69 57.54
C GLY A 229 -13.04 -31.58 57.48
N VAL A 230 -13.74 -32.39 56.70
CA VAL A 230 -15.22 -32.39 56.73
C VAL A 230 -15.70 -33.55 57.60
N THR A 231 -15.88 -33.28 58.90
CA THR A 231 -16.59 -34.19 59.81
C THR A 231 -18.06 -34.30 59.37
N PRO A 232 -18.59 -35.50 59.11
CA PRO A 232 -20.02 -35.65 58.84
C PRO A 232 -20.83 -35.27 60.09
N PRO A 233 -22.01 -34.64 59.95
CA PRO A 233 -22.85 -34.29 61.09
C PRO A 233 -23.38 -35.56 61.78
N PRO A 234 -23.60 -35.53 63.12
CA PRO A 234 -24.06 -36.71 63.84
C PRO A 234 -25.48 -37.10 63.43
N LEU A 235 -25.68 -38.40 63.21
CA LEU A 235 -26.99 -39.02 62.97
C LEU A 235 -27.91 -38.77 64.17
N ALA A 236 -29.02 -38.06 63.94
CA ALA A 236 -30.08 -37.89 64.94
C ALA A 236 -30.80 -39.24 65.20
N PRO A 237 -31.25 -39.49 66.45
CA PRO A 237 -31.88 -40.75 66.82
C PRO A 237 -33.22 -40.95 66.10
N GLN A 238 -33.39 -42.15 65.55
CA GLN A 238 -34.65 -42.57 64.92
C GLN A 238 -35.73 -42.71 65.99
N THR A 239 -36.79 -41.90 65.89
CA THR A 239 -38.04 -42.12 66.60
C THR A 239 -38.96 -43.00 65.73
N PRO A 240 -39.59 -44.04 66.30
CA PRO A 240 -40.42 -44.96 65.51
C PRO A 240 -41.73 -44.27 65.11
N ALA A 241 -42.07 -44.34 63.83
CA ALA A 241 -43.35 -43.87 63.31
C ALA A 241 -44.47 -44.77 63.83
N VAL A 242 -45.33 -44.20 64.68
CA VAL A 242 -46.60 -44.80 65.10
C VAL A 242 -47.60 -44.66 63.96
N PHE A 243 -48.17 -45.79 63.54
CA PHE A 243 -49.33 -45.89 62.66
C PHE A 243 -50.54 -45.16 63.24
N SER A 244 -51.23 -44.33 62.45
CA SER A 244 -52.67 -44.09 62.64
C SER A 244 -53.36 -43.72 61.32
N SER A 245 -54.23 -44.64 60.93
CA SER A 245 -55.40 -44.60 60.04
C SER A 245 -55.93 -43.27 59.48
N ALA A 246 -56.34 -43.35 58.20
CA ALA A 246 -57.43 -42.66 57.48
C ALA A 246 -58.71 -42.42 58.33
N PRO A 247 -59.76 -41.64 57.94
CA PRO A 247 -60.29 -41.35 56.58
C PRO A 247 -60.64 -39.84 56.39
N VAL A 248 -61.19 -39.30 55.29
CA VAL A 248 -62.11 -39.72 54.20
C VAL A 248 -61.68 -39.01 52.92
#